data_AF-A0A9D4G5E4-F1
#
_entry.id   AF-A0A9D4G5E4-F1
#
_cell.length_a   1.000
_cell.length_b   1.000
_cell.length_c   1.000
_cell.angle_alpha   90.00
_cell.angle_beta   90.00
_cell.angle_gamma   90.00
#
_symmetry.space_group_name_H-M   'P 1'
#
loop_
_entity.id
_entity.type
_entity.pdbx_description
1 polymer ?
#
loop_
_entity_poly.entity_id
_entity_poly.type
_entity_poly.pdbx_seq_one_letter_code
_entity_poly.pdbx_strand_id
1 'polypeptide(L)'
;MFQHHDGITVTSPPFVVSDYKERLTNAFRQAREALASTLALFLTNGSVSSTTALKNSVNKDSPRLLMLLNELKFQGEQMKIVVANPVEHAREDVVRICIVQGHVVLADEEGNTKQYQASEPTHTTHSGLSILSFPVKLLPYEVRTFTISWTATGTKDAVQSSVLIFDEKSKSSTKYISIENDFIEVQFDSRSGCLDSINDKRLANLRL
;
A
#
# COMPACT_ATOMS: atom_id res chain seq x y z
N MET A 1 -15.50 24.42 3.35
CA MET A 1 -15.53 24.87 1.93
C MET A 1 -16.01 23.77 0.99
N PHE A 2 -15.27 22.67 0.78
CA PHE A 2 -15.76 21.61 -0.15
C PHE A 2 -17.01 20.87 0.34
N GLN A 3 -17.21 20.79 1.66
CA GLN A 3 -18.45 20.27 2.28
C GLN A 3 -19.65 21.21 2.12
N HIS A 4 -19.48 22.39 1.52
CA HIS A 4 -20.62 23.20 1.08
C HIS A 4 -21.46 22.34 0.14
N HIS A 5 -22.79 22.42 0.24
CA HIS A 5 -23.67 21.56 -0.55
C HIS A 5 -23.31 21.67 -2.04
N ASP A 6 -23.08 22.86 -2.59
CA ASP A 6 -22.71 23.00 -4.01
C ASP A 6 -21.29 22.52 -4.36
N GLY A 7 -20.42 22.35 -3.36
CA GLY A 7 -19.08 21.81 -3.55
C GLY A 7 -19.10 20.31 -3.72
N ILE A 8 -19.61 19.60 -2.72
CA ILE A 8 -19.58 18.13 -2.70
C ILE A 8 -20.57 17.51 -3.68
N THR A 9 -21.73 18.15 -3.92
CA THR A 9 -22.70 17.67 -4.92
C THR A 9 -22.34 18.10 -6.34
N VAL A 10 -21.30 18.91 -6.50
CA VAL A 10 -20.82 19.39 -7.80
C VAL A 10 -21.92 20.15 -8.57
N THR A 11 -22.76 20.90 -7.86
CA THR A 11 -23.80 21.76 -8.47
C THR A 11 -23.30 23.16 -8.79
N SER A 12 -22.06 23.49 -8.42
CA SER A 12 -21.40 24.74 -8.80
C SER A 12 -20.97 24.77 -10.28
N PRO A 13 -20.81 25.96 -10.88
CA PRO A 13 -20.26 26.11 -12.24
C PRO A 13 -18.87 25.46 -12.42
N PRO A 14 -18.48 25.04 -13.63
CA PRO A 14 -17.23 24.32 -13.87
C PRO A 14 -15.95 25.02 -13.37
N PHE A 15 -15.90 26.36 -13.45
CA PHE A 15 -14.75 27.12 -12.95
C PHE A 15 -14.64 27.09 -11.40
N VAL A 16 -15.78 27.04 -10.70
CA VAL A 16 -15.82 26.89 -9.23
C VAL A 16 -15.42 25.47 -8.83
N VAL A 17 -15.88 24.46 -9.58
CA VAL A 17 -15.44 23.06 -9.37
C VAL A 17 -13.93 22.93 -9.57
N SER A 18 -13.36 23.65 -10.56
CA SER A 18 -11.92 23.70 -10.76
C SER A 18 -11.18 24.34 -9.59
N ASP A 19 -11.69 25.42 -9.00
CA ASP A 19 -11.13 26.04 -7.80
C ASP A 19 -11.17 25.09 -6.59
N TYR A 20 -12.29 24.37 -6.38
CA TYR A 20 -12.36 23.34 -5.32
C TYR A 20 -11.32 22.25 -5.51
N LYS A 21 -11.13 21.77 -6.75
CA LYS A 21 -10.12 20.78 -7.08
C LYS A 21 -8.71 21.27 -6.71
N GLU A 22 -8.36 22.50 -7.08
CA GLU A 22 -7.05 23.08 -6.78
C GLU A 22 -6.82 23.20 -5.27
N ARG A 23 -7.80 23.75 -4.54
CA ARG A 23 -7.71 23.92 -3.09
C ARG A 23 -7.60 22.61 -2.34
N LEU A 24 -8.36 21.59 -2.74
CA LEU A 24 -8.23 20.24 -2.16
C LEU A 24 -6.86 19.61 -2.46
N THR A 25 -6.34 19.80 -3.66
CA THR A 25 -5.01 19.29 -4.04
C THR A 25 -3.91 19.94 -3.21
N ASN A 26 -3.99 21.26 -3.03
CA ASN A 26 -3.04 21.99 -2.20
C ASN A 26 -3.16 21.61 -0.71
N ALA A 27 -4.38 21.50 -0.18
CA ALA A 27 -4.63 21.07 1.19
C ALA A 27 -4.10 19.64 1.44
N PHE A 28 -4.30 18.72 0.50
CA PHE A 28 -3.76 17.37 0.57
C PHE A 28 -2.22 17.36 0.62
N ARG A 29 -1.56 18.17 -0.21
CA ARG A 29 -0.10 18.32 -0.19
C ARG A 29 0.39 18.86 1.14
N GLN A 30 -0.20 19.95 1.64
CA GLN A 30 0.18 20.56 2.91
C GLN A 30 -0.02 19.60 4.10
N ALA A 31 -1.15 18.87 4.13
CA ALA A 31 -1.42 17.88 5.17
C ALA A 31 -0.37 16.76 5.18
N ARG A 32 0.08 16.32 4.00
CA ARG A 32 1.12 15.30 3.84
C ARG A 32 2.50 15.78 4.30
N GLU A 33 2.85 17.02 3.99
CA GLU A 33 4.10 17.65 4.43
C GLU A 33 4.10 17.84 5.95
N ALA A 34 2.98 18.30 6.53
CA ALA A 34 2.81 18.45 7.96
C ALA A 34 2.90 17.10 8.69
N LEU A 35 2.24 16.05 8.17
CA LEU A 35 2.28 14.71 8.74
C LEU A 35 3.70 14.13 8.71
N ALA A 36 4.40 14.25 7.58
CA ALA A 36 5.79 13.79 7.46
C ALA A 36 6.72 14.53 8.44
N SER A 37 6.58 15.85 8.56
CA SER A 37 7.36 16.68 9.49
C SER A 37 7.09 16.30 10.94
N THR A 38 5.81 16.12 11.30
CA THR A 38 5.39 15.76 12.67
C THR A 38 5.92 14.39 13.06
N LEU A 39 5.80 13.39 12.17
CA LEU A 39 6.33 12.05 12.42
C LEU A 39 7.87 12.06 12.52
N ALA A 40 8.55 12.84 11.68
CA ALA A 40 10.00 12.97 11.76
C ALA A 40 10.43 13.55 13.12
N LEU A 41 9.76 14.60 13.59
CA LEU A 41 10.03 15.19 14.90
C LEU A 41 9.74 14.20 16.04
N PHE A 42 8.61 13.48 15.97
CA PHE A 42 8.23 12.49 16.97
C PHE A 42 9.24 11.34 17.07
N LEU A 43 9.62 10.75 15.93
CA LEU A 43 10.54 9.60 15.88
C LEU A 43 11.98 9.94 16.26
N THR A 44 12.35 11.21 16.18
CA THR A 44 13.71 11.69 16.51
C THR A 44 13.78 12.48 17.80
N ASN A 45 12.69 12.49 18.58
CA ASN A 45 12.58 13.24 19.83
C ASN A 45 12.99 14.72 19.67
N GLY A 46 12.57 15.35 18.58
CA GLY A 46 12.85 16.75 18.26
C GLY A 46 14.25 17.04 17.70
N SER A 47 15.09 16.03 17.43
CA SER A 47 16.47 16.20 16.97
C SER A 47 16.63 16.41 15.44
N VAL A 48 15.53 16.47 14.68
CA VAL A 48 15.58 16.62 13.22
C VAL A 48 16.03 18.02 12.79
N SER A 49 17.14 18.08 12.05
CA SER A 49 17.65 19.31 11.42
C SER A 49 16.91 19.69 10.13
N SER A 50 16.06 18.81 9.57
CA SER A 50 15.34 19.07 8.31
C SER A 50 13.96 18.40 8.27
N THR A 51 12.92 19.19 8.02
CA THR A 51 11.52 18.72 7.86
C THR A 51 11.28 17.80 6.66
N THR A 52 12.29 17.58 5.81
CA THR A 52 12.24 16.69 4.63
C THR A 52 12.71 15.25 4.91
N ALA A 53 12.96 14.88 6.17
CA ALA A 53 13.49 13.57 6.53
C ALA A 53 12.58 12.38 6.15
N LEU A 54 11.26 12.59 6.09
CA LEU A 54 10.29 11.58 5.66
C LEU A 54 9.65 11.96 4.33
N LYS A 55 9.60 11.00 3.41
CA LYS A 55 8.90 11.12 2.14
C LYS A 55 7.70 10.18 2.14
N ASN A 56 6.57 10.72 1.70
CA ASN A 56 5.33 9.96 1.58
C ASN A 56 5.42 8.95 0.43
N SER A 57 4.95 7.72 0.67
CA SER A 57 5.04 6.59 -0.27
C SER A 57 4.07 6.66 -1.46
N VAL A 58 3.07 7.53 -1.42
CA VAL A 58 2.06 7.69 -2.46
C VAL A 58 2.25 9.01 -3.17
N ASN A 59 2.07 9.05 -4.49
CA ASN A 59 1.93 10.28 -5.23
C ASN A 59 0.54 10.44 -5.84
N LYS A 60 0.02 11.66 -5.74
CA LYS A 60 -1.18 12.12 -6.40
C LYS A 60 -0.89 13.51 -6.98
N ASP A 61 -0.03 13.52 -8.00
CA ASP A 61 0.33 14.74 -8.74
C ASP A 61 -0.88 15.39 -9.44
N SER A 62 -1.94 14.61 -9.66
CA SER A 62 -3.18 15.08 -10.24
C SER A 62 -4.40 14.38 -9.65
N PRO A 63 -5.50 15.09 -9.41
CA PRO A 63 -6.78 14.49 -9.03
C PRO A 63 -7.36 13.53 -10.07
N ARG A 64 -6.88 13.59 -11.31
CA ARG A 64 -7.30 12.69 -12.39
C ARG A 64 -6.48 11.40 -12.47
N LEU A 65 -5.33 11.34 -11.80
CA LEU A 65 -4.49 10.15 -11.77
C LEU A 65 -4.88 9.30 -10.56
N LEU A 66 -4.83 7.98 -10.75
CA LEU A 66 -4.87 7.04 -9.63
C LEU A 66 -3.69 7.33 -8.69
N MET A 67 -3.86 7.01 -7.41
CA MET A 67 -2.76 7.08 -6.45
C MET A 67 -1.68 6.09 -6.88
N LEU A 68 -0.52 6.61 -7.30
CA LEU A 68 0.62 5.80 -7.69
C LEU A 68 1.56 5.66 -6.50
N LEU A 69 2.17 4.49 -6.33
CA LEU A 69 3.24 4.31 -5.36
C LEU A 69 4.49 5.02 -5.90
N ASN A 70 5.11 5.85 -5.07
CA ASN A 70 6.41 6.42 -5.35
C ASN A 70 7.46 5.31 -5.35
N GLU A 71 8.35 5.35 -6.34
CA GLU A 71 9.57 4.56 -6.34
C GLU A 71 10.45 4.95 -5.14
N LEU A 72 10.75 3.97 -4.30
CA LEU A 72 11.73 4.11 -3.24
C LEU A 72 13.13 3.90 -3.81
N LYS A 73 13.86 5.00 -3.96
CA LYS A 73 15.27 5.00 -4.37
C LYS A 73 16.16 4.88 -3.14
N PHE A 74 16.88 3.76 -3.04
CA PHE A 74 17.89 3.57 -2.01
C PHE A 74 18.99 4.63 -2.15
N GLN A 75 19.22 5.41 -1.09
CA GLN A 75 20.34 6.36 -1.00
C GLN A 75 21.56 5.75 -0.27
N GLY A 76 21.53 4.44 -0.01
CA GLY A 76 22.53 3.66 0.72
C GLY A 76 22.08 2.21 0.82
N GLU A 77 22.67 1.42 1.72
CA GLU A 77 22.35 -0.01 1.86
C GLU A 77 20.98 -0.26 2.51
N GLN A 78 20.48 0.68 3.31
CA GLN A 78 19.24 0.55 4.07
C GLN A 78 18.37 1.80 3.98
N MET A 79 17.06 1.60 4.12
CA MET A 79 16.06 2.65 4.24
C MET A 79 15.07 2.31 5.35
N LYS A 80 14.56 3.33 6.04
CA LYS A 80 13.49 3.17 7.03
C LYS A 80 12.13 3.46 6.40
N ILE A 81 11.14 2.63 6.73
CA ILE A 81 9.75 2.79 6.34
C ILE A 81 8.95 3.03 7.61
N VAL A 82 8.17 4.10 7.64
CA VAL A 82 7.33 4.45 8.79
C VAL A 82 5.87 4.17 8.42
N VAL A 83 5.18 3.42 9.27
CA VAL A 83 3.77 3.10 9.12
C VAL A 83 3.03 3.57 10.36
N ALA A 84 1.96 4.35 10.16
CA ALA A 84 1.19 4.92 11.26
C ALA A 84 -0.27 4.45 11.20
N ASN A 85 -0.82 4.11 12.36
CA ASN A 85 -2.24 3.86 12.55
C ASN A 85 -2.89 5.10 13.18
N PRO A 86 -3.69 5.89 12.44
CA PRO A 86 -4.29 7.10 12.99
C PRO A 86 -5.57 6.85 13.79
N VAL A 87 -6.04 5.59 13.93
CA VAL A 87 -7.31 5.27 14.59
C VAL A 87 -7.13 4.66 15.98
N GLU A 88 -8.20 4.72 16.77
CA GLU A 88 -8.27 4.31 18.18
C GLU A 88 -8.36 2.80 18.41
N HIS A 89 -8.38 1.99 17.35
CA HIS A 89 -8.43 0.54 17.44
C HIS A 89 -7.24 -0.09 16.73
N ALA A 90 -6.89 -1.30 17.16
CA ALA A 90 -5.87 -2.09 16.49
C ALA A 90 -6.30 -2.42 15.06
N ARG A 91 -5.36 -2.37 14.12
CA ARG A 91 -5.60 -2.57 12.69
C ARG A 91 -4.60 -3.56 12.13
N GLU A 92 -5.10 -4.54 11.39
CA GLU A 92 -4.29 -5.42 10.55
C GLU A 92 -4.52 -4.99 9.09
N ASP A 93 -3.43 -4.73 8.37
CA ASP A 93 -3.49 -4.25 6.99
C ASP A 93 -2.26 -4.71 6.19
N VAL A 94 -2.30 -4.57 4.87
CA VAL A 94 -1.17 -4.86 3.97
C VAL A 94 -0.54 -3.56 3.52
N VAL A 95 0.71 -3.34 3.92
CA VAL A 95 1.51 -2.21 3.45
C VAL A 95 2.12 -2.55 2.10
N ARG A 96 2.06 -1.59 1.17
CA ARG A 96 2.62 -1.72 -0.17
C ARG A 96 3.66 -0.64 -0.44
N ILE A 97 4.82 -1.05 -0.93
CA ILE A 97 5.91 -0.16 -1.33
C ILE A 97 6.40 -0.52 -2.73
N CYS A 98 6.86 0.47 -3.48
CA CYS A 98 7.40 0.26 -4.82
C CYS A 98 8.91 0.46 -4.80
N ILE A 99 9.68 -0.52 -5.27
CA ILE A 99 11.15 -0.49 -5.30
C ILE A 99 11.65 -0.80 -6.71
N VAL A 100 12.91 -0.44 -6.98
CA VAL A 100 13.65 -1.00 -8.13
C VAL A 100 13.81 -2.51 -7.91
N GLN A 101 13.60 -3.30 -8.96
CA GLN A 101 13.67 -4.75 -8.90
C GLN A 101 15.00 -5.22 -8.29
N GLY A 102 14.93 -6.11 -7.29
CA GLY A 102 16.09 -6.61 -6.57
C GLY A 102 15.70 -7.44 -5.35
N HIS A 103 16.69 -8.09 -4.74
CA HIS A 103 16.50 -8.80 -3.49
C HIS A 103 16.64 -7.82 -2.33
N VAL A 104 15.65 -7.83 -1.43
CA VAL A 104 15.66 -7.00 -0.23
C VAL A 104 15.33 -7.85 1.00
N VAL A 105 15.81 -7.38 2.15
CA VAL A 105 15.41 -7.90 3.45
C VAL A 105 14.55 -6.84 4.12
N LEU A 106 13.34 -7.23 4.51
CA LEU A 106 12.45 -6.41 5.33
C LEU A 106 12.57 -6.86 6.78
N ALA A 107 12.90 -5.96 7.69
CA ALA A 107 12.98 -6.24 9.13
C ALA A 107 12.09 -5.26 9.91
N ASP A 108 11.55 -5.71 11.04
CA ASP A 108 10.90 -4.83 12.01
C ASP A 108 11.93 -4.08 12.87
N GLU A 109 11.44 -3.32 13.85
CA GLU A 109 12.25 -2.54 14.78
C GLU A 109 13.09 -3.41 15.75
N GLU A 110 12.69 -4.66 15.98
CA GLU A 110 13.44 -5.63 16.77
C GLU A 110 14.53 -6.35 15.96
N GLY A 111 14.58 -6.10 14.64
CA GLY A 111 15.51 -6.76 13.73
C GLY A 111 15.02 -8.11 13.20
N ASN A 112 13.77 -8.48 13.46
CA ASN A 112 13.20 -9.72 12.95
C ASN A 112 12.82 -9.57 11.48
N THR A 113 13.28 -10.50 10.65
CA THR A 113 12.90 -10.55 9.23
C THR A 113 11.41 -10.81 9.04
N LYS A 114 10.79 -10.03 8.15
CA LYS A 114 9.38 -10.14 7.77
C LYS A 114 9.23 -10.68 6.35
N GLN A 115 8.25 -11.55 6.21
CA GLN A 115 7.79 -12.08 4.93
C GLN A 115 7.13 -10.97 4.13
N TYR A 116 7.34 -11.00 2.81
CA TYR A 116 6.63 -10.14 1.88
C TYR A 116 6.34 -10.88 0.57
N GLN A 117 5.36 -10.40 -0.19
CA GLN A 117 5.13 -10.80 -1.57
C GLN A 117 5.60 -9.70 -2.52
N ALA A 118 6.36 -10.07 -3.56
CA ALA A 118 6.67 -9.20 -4.68
C ALA A 118 5.69 -9.43 -5.83
N SER A 119 5.19 -8.35 -6.44
CA SER A 119 4.38 -8.39 -7.66
C SER A 119 4.84 -7.32 -8.65
N GLU A 120 4.66 -7.58 -9.94
CA GLU A 120 4.93 -6.58 -10.97
C GLU A 120 3.83 -5.51 -11.00
N PRO A 121 4.16 -4.22 -11.20
CA PRO A 121 3.17 -3.19 -11.44
C PRO A 121 2.37 -3.48 -12.71
N THR A 122 1.04 -3.35 -12.66
CA THR A 122 0.16 -3.61 -13.81
C THR A 122 0.22 -2.53 -14.89
N HIS A 123 0.87 -1.38 -14.63
CA HIS A 123 0.98 -0.27 -15.56
C HIS A 123 2.35 -0.29 -16.27
N THR A 124 2.35 -0.26 -17.61
CA THR A 124 3.53 -0.42 -18.49
C THR A 124 4.63 0.62 -18.29
N THR A 125 4.36 1.72 -17.59
CA THR A 125 5.32 2.79 -17.27
C THR A 125 6.30 2.43 -16.16
N HIS A 126 6.21 1.24 -15.58
CA HIS A 126 7.02 0.80 -14.44
C HIS A 126 7.81 -0.49 -14.70
N SER A 127 8.25 -0.70 -15.96
CA SER A 127 9.22 -1.75 -16.30
C SER A 127 10.46 -1.64 -15.39
N GLY A 128 10.85 -2.73 -14.74
CA GLY A 128 11.98 -2.78 -13.80
C GLY A 128 11.67 -2.38 -12.36
N LEU A 129 10.40 -2.17 -12.00
CA LEU A 129 9.98 -1.96 -10.60
C LEU A 129 9.25 -3.19 -10.05
N SER A 130 9.22 -3.32 -8.73
CA SER A 130 8.49 -4.36 -8.00
C SER A 130 7.69 -3.73 -6.85
N ILE A 131 6.45 -4.18 -6.68
CA ILE A 131 5.61 -3.83 -5.54
C ILE A 131 5.80 -4.89 -4.47
N LEU A 132 6.31 -4.49 -3.31
CA LEU A 132 6.39 -5.36 -2.15
C LEU A 132 5.18 -5.14 -1.26
N SER A 133 4.48 -6.22 -0.94
CA SER A 133 3.31 -6.25 -0.09
C SER A 133 3.59 -7.10 1.15
N PHE A 134 3.38 -6.54 2.34
CA PHE A 134 3.60 -7.26 3.60
C PHE A 134 2.52 -6.91 4.63
N PRO A 135 2.05 -7.88 5.42
CA PRO A 135 1.06 -7.64 6.46
C PRO A 135 1.70 -6.90 7.64
N VAL A 136 0.95 -5.97 8.23
CA VAL A 136 1.32 -5.25 9.43
C VAL A 136 0.14 -5.23 10.38
N LYS A 137 0.43 -5.51 11.66
CA LYS A 137 -0.50 -5.33 12.78
C LYS A 137 -0.07 -4.11 13.60
N LEU A 138 -0.93 -3.10 13.68
CA LEU A 138 -0.70 -1.87 14.44
C LEU A 138 -1.70 -1.77 15.59
N LEU A 139 -1.23 -1.34 16.75
CA LEU A 139 -2.02 -0.95 17.91
C LEU A 139 -2.70 0.42 17.68
N PRO A 140 -3.69 0.78 18.52
CA PRO A 140 -4.27 2.13 18.49
C PRO A 140 -3.21 3.23 18.50
N TYR A 141 -3.31 4.18 17.58
CA TYR A 141 -2.39 5.32 17.45
C TYR A 141 -0.90 4.97 17.29
N GLU A 142 -0.57 3.73 16.94
CA GLU A 142 0.81 3.28 16.84
C GLU A 142 1.52 3.84 15.61
N VAL A 143 2.79 4.21 15.79
CA VAL A 143 3.73 4.45 14.71
C VAL A 143 4.81 3.38 14.80
N ARG A 144 4.94 2.54 13.76
CA ARG A 144 5.93 1.47 13.69
C ARG A 144 6.93 1.73 12.56
N THR A 145 8.19 1.36 12.81
CA THR A 145 9.25 1.49 11.82
C THR A 145 9.71 0.13 11.31
N PHE A 146 9.93 0.03 10.02
CA PHE A 146 10.55 -1.11 9.36
C PHE A 146 11.86 -0.69 8.69
N THR A 147 12.77 -1.63 8.54
CA THR A 147 14.03 -1.43 7.80
C THR A 147 13.99 -2.28 6.55
N ILE A 148 14.19 -1.66 5.39
CA ILE A 148 14.42 -2.36 4.14
C ILE A 148 15.89 -2.23 3.77
N SER A 149 16.54 -3.36 3.53
CA SER A 149 17.96 -3.42 3.18
C SER A 149 18.13 -4.07 1.82
N TRP A 150 18.93 -3.48 0.94
CA TRP A 150 19.30 -4.13 -0.31
C TRP A 150 20.25 -5.30 -0.05
N THR A 151 20.11 -6.39 -0.80
CA THR A 151 21.05 -7.51 -0.76
C THR A 151 21.46 -7.93 -2.16
N ALA A 152 22.77 -8.11 -2.36
CA ALA A 152 23.38 -8.43 -3.65
C ALA A 152 23.05 -9.85 -4.16
N THR A 153 22.56 -10.71 -3.27
CA THR A 153 22.24 -12.10 -3.57
C THR A 153 20.93 -12.48 -2.88
N GLY A 154 20.15 -13.36 -3.49
CA GLY A 154 19.02 -14.06 -2.87
C GLY A 154 19.48 -14.92 -1.69
N THR A 155 19.91 -14.23 -0.64
CA THR A 155 20.30 -14.78 0.66
C THR A 155 19.08 -15.45 1.27
N LYS A 156 19.28 -16.47 2.09
CA LYS A 156 18.19 -17.18 2.78
C LYS A 156 17.31 -16.24 3.63
N ASP A 157 17.85 -15.07 3.98
CA ASP A 157 17.20 -14.01 4.75
C ASP A 157 16.32 -13.09 3.91
N ALA A 158 16.48 -13.06 2.58
CA ALA A 158 15.52 -12.43 1.68
C ALA A 158 14.30 -13.35 1.57
N VAL A 159 13.46 -13.35 2.60
CA VAL A 159 12.31 -14.24 2.65
C VAL A 159 11.16 -13.63 1.85
N GLN A 160 11.22 -13.86 0.54
CA GLN A 160 10.09 -13.73 -0.34
C GLN A 160 9.15 -14.89 -0.05
N SER A 161 7.94 -14.58 0.40
CA SER A 161 6.90 -15.58 0.59
C SER A 161 6.54 -16.21 -0.75
N SER A 162 6.65 -17.53 -0.84
CA SER A 162 6.01 -18.34 -1.88
C SER A 162 4.51 -18.51 -1.63
N VAL A 163 4.01 -18.12 -0.44
CA VAL A 163 2.58 -17.90 -0.21
C VAL A 163 2.22 -16.68 -1.04
N LEU A 164 1.73 -16.95 -2.22
CA LEU A 164 1.00 -15.97 -2.98
C LEU A 164 -0.18 -15.52 -2.09
N ILE A 165 -0.34 -14.22 -1.87
CA ILE A 165 -1.64 -13.64 -1.48
C ILE A 165 -2.71 -14.07 -2.52
N PHE A 166 -2.27 -14.53 -3.71
CA PHE A 166 -3.05 -15.13 -4.79
C PHE A 166 -2.50 -16.51 -5.18
N ASP A 167 -2.86 -17.58 -4.47
CA ASP A 167 -2.49 -18.93 -4.91
C ASP A 167 -3.16 -19.23 -6.26
N GLU A 168 -2.40 -19.12 -7.36
CA GLU A 168 -2.86 -19.48 -8.69
C GLU A 168 -2.88 -21.01 -8.79
N LYS A 169 -3.78 -21.65 -8.03
CA LYS A 169 -4.25 -22.98 -8.37
C LYS A 169 -5.10 -22.85 -9.61
N SER A 170 -4.43 -22.69 -10.75
CA SER A 170 -5.02 -22.81 -12.08
C SER A 170 -5.52 -24.25 -12.25
N LYS A 171 -6.69 -24.54 -11.69
CA LYS A 171 -7.56 -25.58 -12.22
C LYS A 171 -8.26 -24.94 -13.40
N SER A 172 -7.59 -24.99 -14.56
CA SER A 172 -8.20 -24.64 -15.85
C SER A 172 -9.34 -25.62 -16.15
N SER A 173 -10.49 -25.39 -15.51
CA SER A 173 -11.77 -25.68 -16.12
C SER A 173 -12.07 -24.49 -17.00
N THR A 174 -12.26 -24.72 -18.29
CA THR A 174 -12.21 -23.70 -19.36
C THR A 174 -13.15 -22.50 -19.20
N LYS A 175 -14.07 -22.52 -18.22
CA LYS A 175 -15.07 -21.48 -17.99
C LYS A 175 -14.71 -20.46 -16.89
N TYR A 176 -13.90 -20.82 -15.89
CA TYR A 176 -13.73 -19.98 -14.71
C TYR A 176 -12.28 -19.84 -14.24
N ILE A 177 -11.94 -18.64 -13.77
CA ILE A 177 -10.71 -18.31 -13.03
C ILE A 177 -11.11 -18.15 -11.56
N SER A 178 -10.43 -18.82 -10.64
CA SER A 178 -10.75 -18.77 -9.20
C SER A 178 -9.59 -18.19 -8.42
N ILE A 179 -9.90 -17.31 -7.47
CA ILE A 179 -8.96 -16.74 -6.51
C ILE A 179 -9.47 -17.08 -5.11
N GLU A 180 -8.62 -17.62 -4.25
CA GLU A 180 -9.04 -18.07 -2.93
C GLU A 180 -8.08 -17.69 -1.81
N ASN A 181 -8.63 -17.53 -0.61
CA ASN A 181 -7.90 -17.59 0.66
C ASN A 181 -8.65 -18.51 1.64
N ASP A 182 -8.26 -18.48 2.92
CA ASP A 182 -8.86 -19.32 3.97
C ASP A 182 -10.34 -18.98 4.26
N PHE A 183 -10.78 -17.78 3.87
CA PHE A 183 -12.10 -17.25 4.21
C PHE A 183 -13.07 -17.25 3.03
N ILE A 184 -12.58 -16.90 1.83
CA ILE A 184 -13.41 -16.72 0.64
C ILE A 184 -12.80 -17.37 -0.59
N GLU A 185 -13.65 -17.80 -1.49
CA GLU A 185 -13.32 -18.12 -2.88
C GLU A 185 -14.12 -17.19 -3.79
N VAL A 186 -13.45 -16.59 -4.77
CA VAL A 186 -14.03 -15.67 -5.73
C VAL A 186 -13.81 -16.24 -7.12
N GLN A 187 -14.89 -16.39 -7.90
CA GLN A 187 -14.85 -16.92 -9.25
C GLN A 187 -15.16 -15.83 -10.27
N PHE A 188 -14.39 -15.85 -11.36
CA PHE A 188 -14.53 -14.94 -12.49
C PHE A 188 -14.77 -15.74 -13.75
N ASP A 189 -15.65 -15.25 -14.62
CA ASP A 189 -15.82 -15.81 -15.96
C ASP A 189 -14.52 -15.60 -16.76
N SER A 190 -13.93 -16.70 -17.24
CA SER A 190 -12.61 -16.68 -17.87
C SER A 190 -12.56 -15.88 -19.17
N ARG A 191 -13.72 -15.64 -19.81
CA ARG A 191 -13.82 -14.93 -21.09
C ARG A 191 -13.99 -13.42 -20.91
N SER A 192 -14.83 -13.01 -19.96
CA SER A 192 -15.16 -11.60 -19.71
C SER A 192 -14.30 -10.96 -18.61
N GLY A 193 -13.73 -11.77 -17.72
CA GLY A 193 -13.06 -11.31 -16.50
C GLY A 193 -14.03 -10.72 -15.46
N CYS A 194 -15.35 -10.85 -15.68
CA CYS A 194 -16.34 -10.36 -14.73
C CYS A 194 -16.45 -11.30 -13.53
N LEU A 195 -16.71 -10.72 -12.36
CA LEU A 195 -17.07 -11.45 -11.16
C LEU A 195 -18.34 -12.28 -11.43
N ASP A 196 -18.25 -13.58 -11.21
CA ASP A 196 -19.37 -14.51 -11.35
C ASP A 196 -19.97 -14.84 -9.98
N SER A 197 -19.14 -15.23 -9.01
CA SER A 197 -19.60 -15.59 -7.67
C SER A 197 -18.58 -15.35 -6.56
N ILE A 198 -19.09 -15.20 -5.33
CA ILE A 198 -18.30 -15.13 -4.08
C ILE A 198 -18.85 -16.20 -3.14
N ASN A 199 -17.97 -17.09 -2.68
CA ASN A 199 -18.30 -18.15 -1.74
C ASN A 199 -17.58 -17.91 -0.39
N ASP A 200 -18.34 -17.84 0.69
CA ASP A 200 -17.80 -17.74 2.05
C ASP A 200 -17.55 -19.15 2.62
N LYS A 201 -16.27 -19.53 2.72
CA LYS A 201 -15.85 -20.86 3.18
C LYS A 201 -16.18 -21.10 4.66
N ARG A 202 -16.40 -20.04 5.44
CA ARG A 202 -16.77 -20.15 6.86
C ARG A 202 -18.20 -20.66 7.01
N LEU A 203 -19.09 -20.30 6.07
CA LEU A 203 -20.48 -20.74 6.09
C LEU A 203 -20.65 -22.19 5.62
N ALA A 204 -19.71 -22.73 4.85
CA ALA A 204 -19.73 -24.12 4.41
C ALA A 204 -19.50 -25.12 5.56
N ASN A 205 -18.76 -24.73 6.60
CA ASN A 205 -18.44 -25.57 7.77
C ASN A 205 -19.48 -25.49 8.90
N LEU A 206 -20.59 -24.75 8.70
CA LEU A 206 -21.67 -24.53 9.68
C LEU A 206 -22.93 -25.37 9.42
N ARG A 207 -22.87 -26.37 8.52
CA ARG A 207 -23.99 -27.30 8.32
C ARG A 207 -23.99 -28.34 9.45
N LEU A 208 -24.93 -28.15 10.39
CA LEU A 208 -25.33 -29.09 11.46
C LEU A 208 -25.75 -30.46 10.90
#